data_AF-A0A524C497-F1
#
_entry.id   AF-A0A524C497-F1
#
_cell.length_a   1.000
_cell.length_b   1.000
_cell.length_c   1.000
_cell.angle_alpha   90.00
_cell.angle_beta   90.00
_cell.angle_gamma   90.00
#
_symmetry.space_group_name_H-M   'P 1'
#
loop_
_entity.id
_entity.type
_entity.pdbx_description
1 polymer ?
#
loop_
_entity_poly.entity_id
_entity_poly.type
_entity_poly.pdbx_seq_one_letter_code
_entity_poly.pdbx_strand_id
1 'polypeptide(L)'
;MDFLKTFLVSLVIYLGLNALFVLLAVFLIPGYPSDALYIVAAIFFPISIAPGEAWIGSGIVGLINAADIVIALLTFLGLIIPPLVAVIVASKLGDTNQTGFGAWFTTALVACGVYAILIGVGQGTSAFLAVEWFGLTALYGEVGAILAIFIAGVINGFFYGCISLLLANKWI
;
A
#
# COMPACT_ATOMS: atom_id res chain seq x y z
N MET A 1 -2.86 25.24 -7.88
CA MET A 1 -3.77 24.31 -8.58
C MET A 1 -3.14 22.94 -8.82
N ASP A 2 -1.82 22.81 -8.69
CA ASP A 2 -1.08 21.62 -9.13
C ASP A 2 -0.99 20.49 -8.09
N PHE A 3 -1.07 20.82 -6.79
CA PHE A 3 -1.11 19.81 -5.71
C PHE A 3 -2.29 18.84 -5.86
N LEU A 4 -3.52 19.36 -5.99
CA LEU A 4 -4.72 18.54 -6.07
C LEU A 4 -4.65 17.57 -7.26
N LYS A 5 -4.19 18.05 -8.41
CA LYS A 5 -3.97 17.23 -9.61
C LYS A 5 -2.93 16.13 -9.34
N THR A 6 -1.77 16.50 -8.79
CA THR A 6 -0.69 15.58 -8.47
C THR A 6 -1.14 14.50 -7.49
N PHE A 7 -1.87 14.89 -6.44
CA PHE A 7 -2.46 13.98 -5.46
C PHE A 7 -3.47 13.02 -6.10
N LEU A 8 -4.45 13.53 -6.86
CA LEU A 8 -5.47 12.68 -7.47
C LEU A 8 -4.87 11.68 -8.46
N VAL A 9 -3.89 12.10 -9.26
CA VAL A 9 -3.22 11.18 -10.20
C VAL A 9 -2.38 10.15 -9.46
N SER A 10 -1.62 10.56 -8.42
CA SER A 10 -0.88 9.64 -7.56
C SER A 10 -1.79 8.59 -6.94
N LEU A 11 -2.93 9.01 -6.39
CA LEU A 11 -3.93 8.11 -5.80
C LEU A 11 -4.52 7.15 -6.83
N VAL A 12 -4.93 7.64 -8.01
CA VAL A 12 -5.49 6.78 -9.06
C VAL A 12 -4.48 5.75 -9.54
N ILE A 13 -3.21 6.12 -9.71
CA ILE A 13 -2.15 5.20 -10.13
C ILE A 13 -1.89 4.15 -9.05
N TYR A 14 -1.78 4.59 -7.79
CA TYR A 14 -1.63 3.67 -6.66
C TYR A 14 -2.78 2.65 -6.63
N LEU A 15 -4.03 3.10 -6.68
CA LEU A 15 -5.20 2.22 -6.62
C LEU A 15 -5.31 1.33 -7.87
N GLY A 16 -5.06 1.87 -9.05
CA GLY A 16 -5.16 1.12 -10.31
C GLY A 16 -4.13 0.00 -10.40
N LEU A 17 -2.88 0.27 -10.02
CA LEU A 17 -1.83 -0.75 -10.01
C LEU A 17 -2.07 -1.79 -8.90
N ASN A 18 -2.49 -1.38 -7.71
CA ASN A 18 -2.85 -2.33 -6.67
C ASN A 18 -4.03 -3.22 -7.08
N ALA A 19 -5.07 -2.65 -7.70
CA ALA A 19 -6.18 -3.43 -8.24
C ALA A 19 -5.71 -4.44 -9.28
N LEU A 20 -4.76 -4.09 -10.14
CA LEU A 20 -4.16 -5.04 -11.08
C LEU A 20 -3.49 -6.21 -10.35
N PHE A 21 -2.65 -5.96 -9.33
CA PHE A 21 -1.98 -7.03 -8.58
C PHE A 21 -2.96 -7.90 -7.78
N VAL A 22 -3.99 -7.30 -7.19
CA VAL A 22 -5.06 -8.05 -6.50
C VAL A 22 -5.81 -8.94 -7.48
N LEU A 23 -6.19 -8.43 -8.67
CA LEU A 23 -6.86 -9.24 -9.68
C LEU A 23 -5.96 -10.36 -10.20
N LEU A 24 -4.66 -10.10 -10.42
CA LEU A 24 -3.71 -11.15 -10.77
C LEU A 24 -3.67 -12.23 -9.68
N ALA A 25 -3.66 -11.85 -8.40
CA ALA A 25 -3.71 -12.81 -7.30
C ALA A 25 -5.01 -13.64 -7.32
N VAL A 26 -6.17 -13.00 -7.50
CA VAL A 26 -7.49 -13.67 -7.60
C VAL A 26 -7.51 -14.72 -8.72
N PHE A 27 -6.92 -14.43 -9.88
CA PHE A 27 -6.98 -15.33 -11.04
C PHE A 27 -5.85 -16.35 -11.11
N LEU A 28 -4.68 -16.07 -10.52
CA LEU A 28 -3.48 -16.90 -10.66
C LEU A 28 -3.17 -17.74 -9.43
N ILE A 29 -3.68 -17.38 -8.25
CA ILE A 29 -3.35 -18.07 -6.99
C ILE A 29 -4.53 -18.96 -6.56
N PRO A 30 -4.38 -20.30 -6.58
CA PRO A 30 -5.40 -21.19 -6.10
C PRO A 30 -5.74 -20.93 -4.63
N GLY A 31 -7.02 -20.73 -4.33
CA GLY A 31 -7.49 -20.46 -2.97
C GLY A 31 -7.38 -18.99 -2.53
N TYR A 32 -7.01 -18.06 -3.43
CA TYR A 32 -7.11 -16.64 -3.12
C TYR A 32 -8.57 -16.24 -2.83
N PRO A 33 -8.83 -15.36 -1.85
CA PRO A 33 -10.18 -15.00 -1.49
C PRO A 33 -10.98 -14.36 -2.65
N SER A 34 -12.22 -14.82 -2.82
CA SER A 34 -13.18 -14.24 -3.78
C SER A 34 -14.19 -13.28 -3.12
N ASP A 35 -14.05 -13.03 -1.82
CA ASP A 35 -14.89 -12.10 -1.08
C ASP A 35 -14.68 -10.66 -1.57
N ALA A 36 -15.78 -10.01 -1.98
CA ALA A 36 -15.70 -8.70 -2.60
C ALA A 36 -15.13 -7.62 -1.66
N LEU A 37 -15.45 -7.69 -0.37
CA LEU A 37 -14.96 -6.70 0.59
C LEU A 37 -13.46 -6.88 0.85
N TYR A 38 -13.00 -8.13 0.96
CA TYR A 38 -11.58 -8.46 1.02
C TYR A 38 -10.83 -7.97 -0.21
N ILE A 39 -11.35 -8.22 -1.41
CA ILE A 39 -10.73 -7.75 -2.66
C ILE A 39 -10.60 -6.22 -2.65
N VAL A 40 -11.62 -5.50 -2.22
CA VAL A 40 -11.56 -4.03 -2.11
C VAL A 40 -10.54 -3.59 -1.06
N ALA A 41 -10.50 -4.23 0.11
CA ALA A 41 -9.52 -3.92 1.16
C ALA A 41 -8.08 -4.20 0.70
N ALA A 42 -7.86 -5.30 -0.02
CA ALA A 42 -6.55 -5.71 -0.53
C ALA A 42 -5.93 -4.69 -1.49
N ILE A 43 -6.74 -3.84 -2.17
CA ILE A 43 -6.24 -2.74 -3.00
C ILE A 43 -5.48 -1.70 -2.15
N PHE A 44 -5.86 -1.54 -0.89
CA PHE A 44 -5.24 -0.59 0.03
C PHE A 44 -4.18 -1.24 0.93
N PHE A 45 -4.23 -2.56 1.10
CA PHE A 45 -3.36 -3.33 1.99
C PHE A 45 -1.87 -2.96 1.93
N PRO A 46 -1.24 -2.74 0.76
CA PRO A 46 0.21 -2.51 0.71
C PRO A 46 0.73 -1.35 1.56
N ILE A 47 -0.09 -0.33 1.81
CA ILE A 47 0.29 0.80 2.65
C ILE A 47 0.38 0.46 4.15
N SER A 48 -0.25 -0.66 4.55
CA SER A 48 -0.21 -1.17 5.93
C SER A 48 1.08 -1.93 6.24
N ILE A 49 1.89 -2.22 5.22
CA ILE A 49 3.19 -2.88 5.36
C ILE A 49 4.29 -1.81 5.30
N ALA A 50 5.12 -1.74 6.33
CA ALA A 50 6.25 -0.82 6.34
C ALA A 50 7.24 -1.16 5.19
N PRO A 51 7.85 -0.16 4.53
CA PRO A 51 8.79 -0.39 3.44
C PRO A 51 9.91 -1.37 3.79
N GLY A 52 10.47 -1.32 5.01
CA GLY A 52 11.49 -2.28 5.43
C GLY A 52 11.02 -3.74 5.33
N GLU A 53 9.77 -3.99 5.72
CA GLU A 53 9.16 -5.32 5.62
C GLU A 53 8.83 -5.69 4.17
N ALA A 54 8.29 -4.75 3.39
CA ALA A 54 7.99 -4.96 1.97
C ALA A 54 9.24 -5.30 1.13
N TRP A 55 10.37 -4.62 1.39
CA TRP A 55 11.61 -4.80 0.64
C TRP A 55 12.44 -6.00 1.13
N ILE A 56 12.50 -6.22 2.44
CA ILE A 56 13.38 -7.23 3.03
C ILE A 56 12.60 -8.52 3.34
N GLY A 57 11.64 -8.45 4.27
CA GLY A 57 10.95 -9.64 4.80
C GLY A 57 10.04 -10.30 3.76
N SER A 58 9.00 -9.58 3.33
CA SER A 58 8.09 -9.99 2.26
C SER A 58 8.70 -9.85 0.85
N GLY A 59 9.91 -9.28 0.77
CA GLY A 59 10.64 -9.07 -0.47
C GLY A 59 11.75 -10.08 -0.69
N ILE A 60 13.01 -9.62 -0.61
CA ILE A 60 14.18 -10.43 -0.99
C ILE A 60 14.26 -11.73 -0.16
N VAL A 61 14.07 -11.64 1.16
CA VAL A 61 14.15 -12.80 2.05
C VAL A 61 12.98 -13.75 1.79
N GLY A 62 11.76 -13.22 1.63
CA GLY A 62 10.58 -14.00 1.30
C GLY A 62 10.73 -14.75 -0.02
N LEU A 63 11.24 -14.09 -1.05
CA LEU A 63 11.49 -14.68 -2.37
C LEU A 63 12.50 -15.83 -2.34
N ILE A 64 13.61 -15.67 -1.63
CA ILE A 64 14.66 -16.70 -1.54
C ILE A 64 14.14 -17.95 -0.81
N ASN A 65 13.25 -17.76 0.17
CA ASN A 65 12.72 -18.84 1.01
C ASN A 65 11.36 -19.38 0.53
N ALA A 66 10.83 -18.89 -0.60
CA ALA A 66 9.49 -19.21 -1.04
C ALA A 66 9.39 -20.65 -1.58
N ALA A 67 8.42 -21.41 -1.07
CA ALA A 67 8.02 -22.68 -1.67
C ALA A 67 7.30 -22.47 -3.02
N ASP A 68 6.57 -21.36 -3.15
CA ASP A 68 5.96 -20.89 -4.39
C ASP A 68 6.52 -19.52 -4.78
N ILE A 69 7.42 -19.52 -5.75
CA ILE A 69 8.10 -18.31 -6.21
C ILE A 69 7.16 -17.34 -6.92
N VAL A 70 6.07 -17.81 -7.54
CA VAL A 70 5.13 -16.96 -8.27
C VAL A 70 4.30 -16.15 -7.29
N ILE A 71 3.79 -16.78 -6.23
CA ILE A 71 3.04 -16.10 -5.16
C ILE A 71 3.93 -15.07 -4.46
N ALA A 72 5.15 -15.46 -4.09
CA ALA A 72 6.09 -14.57 -3.43
C ALA A 72 6.47 -13.37 -4.32
N LEU A 73 6.68 -13.60 -5.63
CA LEU A 73 6.96 -12.53 -6.58
C LEU A 73 5.78 -11.58 -6.77
N LEU A 74 4.57 -12.09 -6.93
CA LEU A 74 3.37 -11.26 -7.05
C LEU A 74 3.14 -10.41 -5.79
N THR A 75 3.37 -11.00 -4.61
CA THR A 75 3.26 -10.30 -3.33
C THR A 75 4.30 -9.19 -3.24
N PHE A 76 5.58 -9.49 -3.49
CA PHE A 76 6.66 -8.51 -3.47
C PHE A 76 6.42 -7.36 -4.44
N LEU A 77 6.07 -7.66 -5.69
CA LEU A 77 5.81 -6.64 -6.70
C LEU A 77 4.57 -5.80 -6.34
N GLY A 78 3.51 -6.42 -5.82
CA GLY A 78 2.31 -5.71 -5.35
C GLY A 78 2.59 -4.76 -4.19
N LEU A 79 3.54 -5.08 -3.32
CA LEU A 79 3.92 -4.23 -2.19
C LEU A 79 4.80 -3.03 -2.59
N ILE A 80 5.50 -3.08 -3.73
CA ILE A 80 6.53 -2.09 -4.09
C ILE A 80 6.21 -1.31 -5.34
N ILE A 81 5.77 -1.98 -6.41
CA ILE A 81 5.58 -1.34 -7.71
C ILE A 81 4.50 -0.25 -7.64
N PRO A 82 3.31 -0.47 -7.06
CA PRO A 82 2.29 0.56 -6.98
C PRO A 82 2.73 1.82 -6.21
N PRO A 83 3.31 1.73 -4.98
CA PRO A 83 3.88 2.90 -4.31
C PRO A 83 4.96 3.61 -5.13
N LEU A 84 5.90 2.85 -5.71
CA LEU A 84 7.03 3.41 -6.43
C LEU A 84 6.59 4.17 -7.69
N VAL A 85 5.69 3.58 -8.49
CA VAL A 85 5.19 4.21 -9.72
C VAL A 85 4.33 5.43 -9.39
N ALA A 86 3.47 5.36 -8.37
CA ALA A 86 2.69 6.51 -7.92
C ALA A 86 3.58 7.69 -7.53
N VAL A 87 4.68 7.43 -6.82
CA VAL A 87 5.69 8.44 -6.45
C VAL A 87 6.46 8.98 -7.64
N ILE A 88 6.86 8.14 -8.58
CA ILE A 88 7.52 8.60 -9.81
C ILE A 88 6.58 9.58 -10.53
N VAL A 89 5.31 9.25 -10.67
CA VAL A 89 4.35 10.15 -11.33
C VAL A 89 4.10 11.41 -10.52
N ALA A 90 3.95 11.33 -9.20
CA ALA A 90 3.82 12.50 -8.34
C ALA A 90 5.02 13.46 -8.46
N SER A 91 6.24 12.92 -8.51
CA SER A 91 7.48 13.72 -8.64
C SER A 91 7.63 14.39 -10.00
N LYS A 92 7.07 13.81 -11.08
CA LYS A 92 7.11 14.40 -12.43
C LYS A 92 5.99 15.38 -12.69
N LEU A 93 4.82 15.17 -12.07
CA LEU A 93 3.67 16.07 -12.22
C LEU A 93 3.79 17.30 -11.33
N GLY A 94 4.37 17.17 -10.14
CA GLY A 94 4.48 18.28 -9.20
C GLY A 94 5.29 19.46 -9.74
N ASP A 95 4.77 20.66 -9.51
CA ASP A 95 5.45 21.92 -9.79
C ASP A 95 6.70 22.11 -8.92
N THR A 96 6.67 21.61 -7.68
CA THR A 96 7.79 21.67 -6.72
C THR A 96 8.04 20.32 -6.06
N ASN A 97 9.22 20.16 -5.49
CA ASN A 97 9.59 18.99 -4.68
C ASN A 97 8.58 18.73 -3.54
N GLN A 98 8.13 19.80 -2.88
CA GLN A 98 7.13 19.73 -1.81
C GLN A 98 5.76 19.27 -2.32
N THR A 99 5.41 19.63 -3.56
CA THR A 99 4.14 19.22 -4.17
C THR A 99 4.12 17.72 -4.43
N GLY A 100 5.19 17.16 -5.02
CA GLY A 100 5.31 15.72 -5.25
C GLY A 100 5.34 14.92 -3.95
N PHE A 101 6.17 15.35 -2.99
CA PHE A 101 6.23 14.74 -1.65
C PHE A 101 4.86 14.75 -0.98
N GLY A 102 4.23 15.93 -0.88
CA GLY A 102 2.96 16.08 -0.18
C GLY A 102 1.83 15.30 -0.86
N ALA A 103 1.81 15.24 -2.19
CA ALA A 103 0.81 14.48 -2.93
C ALA A 103 0.90 12.98 -2.64
N TRP A 104 2.12 12.43 -2.63
CA TRP A 104 2.34 11.04 -2.22
C TRP A 104 1.99 10.83 -0.74
N PHE A 105 2.46 11.70 0.14
CA PHE A 105 2.21 11.58 1.58
C PHE A 105 0.71 11.55 1.89
N THR A 106 -0.08 12.42 1.24
CA THR A 106 -1.55 12.40 1.35
C THR A 106 -2.16 11.15 0.72
N THR A 107 -1.60 10.63 -0.39
CA THR A 107 -2.02 9.34 -0.97
C THR A 107 -1.86 8.21 0.03
N ALA A 108 -0.70 8.13 0.70
CA ALA A 108 -0.41 7.14 1.71
C ALA A 108 -1.35 7.25 2.92
N LEU A 109 -1.61 8.47 3.42
CA LEU A 109 -2.53 8.69 4.54
C LEU A 109 -3.98 8.34 4.23
N VAL A 110 -4.45 8.73 3.03
CA VAL A 110 -5.82 8.39 2.61
C VAL A 110 -5.94 6.88 2.44
N ALA A 111 -4.96 6.23 1.80
CA ALA A 111 -4.98 4.79 1.62
C ALA A 111 -4.96 4.02 2.95
N CYS A 112 -4.14 4.44 3.92
CA CYS A 112 -4.07 3.76 5.21
C CYS A 112 -5.34 3.99 6.04
N GLY A 113 -5.92 5.19 5.98
CA GLY A 113 -7.19 5.49 6.64
C GLY A 113 -8.34 4.68 6.08
N VAL A 114 -8.43 4.56 4.75
CA VAL A 114 -9.44 3.72 4.10
C VAL A 114 -9.22 2.25 4.45
N TYR A 115 -7.99 1.75 4.42
CA TYR A 115 -7.69 0.37 4.81
C TYR A 115 -8.11 0.07 6.25
N ALA A 116 -7.78 0.95 7.20
CA ALA A 116 -8.17 0.80 8.61
C ALA A 116 -9.69 0.74 8.80
N ILE A 117 -10.45 1.52 8.03
CA ILE A 117 -11.92 1.46 8.04
C ILE A 117 -12.41 0.14 7.46
N LEU A 118 -11.87 -0.27 6.30
CA LEU A 118 -12.30 -1.49 5.61
C LEU A 118 -12.05 -2.75 6.43
N ILE A 119 -10.88 -2.87 7.07
CA ILE A 119 -10.58 -4.02 7.92
C ILE A 119 -11.44 -4.03 9.20
N GLY A 120 -11.64 -2.86 9.82
CA GLY A 120 -12.42 -2.73 11.06
C GLY A 120 -13.92 -3.00 10.87
N VAL A 121 -14.49 -2.57 9.74
CA VAL A 121 -15.89 -2.89 9.38
C VAL A 121 -16.01 -4.30 8.82
N GLY A 122 -15.02 -4.74 8.04
CA GLY A 122 -15.02 -6.02 7.33
C GLY A 122 -14.85 -7.24 8.22
N GLN A 123 -14.35 -7.10 9.44
CA GLN A 123 -14.21 -8.22 10.38
C GLN A 123 -15.54 -8.96 10.67
N GLY A 124 -16.69 -8.29 10.53
CA GLY A 124 -18.02 -8.88 10.77
C GLY A 124 -18.64 -9.54 9.55
N THR A 125 -18.06 -9.35 8.36
CA THR A 125 -18.66 -9.76 7.07
C THR A 125 -17.74 -10.64 6.23
N SER A 126 -16.42 -10.51 6.38
CA SER A 126 -15.42 -11.26 5.65
C SER A 126 -14.54 -12.05 6.60
N ALA A 127 -14.54 -13.38 6.47
CA ALA A 127 -13.70 -14.25 7.30
C ALA A 127 -12.20 -13.94 7.13
N PHE A 128 -11.78 -13.51 5.94
CA PHE A 128 -10.38 -13.14 5.67
C PHE A 128 -9.99 -11.84 6.38
N LEU A 129 -10.84 -10.82 6.33
CA LEU A 129 -10.61 -9.57 7.07
C LEU A 129 -10.71 -9.78 8.59
N ALA A 130 -11.56 -10.71 9.05
CA ALA A 130 -11.61 -11.10 10.45
C ALA A 130 -10.28 -11.68 10.92
N VAL A 131 -9.67 -12.58 10.13
CA VAL A 131 -8.35 -13.15 10.44
C VAL A 131 -7.28 -12.07 10.52
N GLU A 132 -7.24 -11.15 9.56
CA GLU A 132 -6.27 -10.05 9.56
C GLU A 132 -6.48 -9.10 10.75
N TRP A 133 -7.73 -8.70 11.02
CA TRP A 133 -8.07 -7.84 12.15
C TRP A 133 -7.68 -8.50 13.47
N PHE A 134 -8.14 -9.72 13.73
CA PHE A 134 -7.86 -10.40 14.99
C PHE A 134 -6.37 -10.69 15.16
N GLY A 135 -5.63 -10.96 14.08
CA GLY A 135 -4.18 -11.08 14.10
C GLY A 135 -3.50 -9.78 14.59
N LEU A 136 -3.89 -8.63 14.04
CA LEU A 136 -3.36 -7.33 14.47
C LEU A 136 -3.76 -7.00 15.91
N THR A 137 -5.01 -7.27 16.30
CA THR A 137 -5.46 -7.00 17.69
C THR A 137 -4.79 -7.90 18.71
N ALA A 138 -4.42 -9.14 18.35
CA ALA A 138 -3.68 -10.02 19.23
C ALA A 138 -2.25 -9.50 19.50
N LEU A 139 -1.63 -8.85 18.51
CA LEU A 139 -0.28 -8.29 18.63
C LEU A 139 -0.26 -6.93 19.33
N TYR A 140 -1.25 -6.07 19.05
CA TYR A 140 -1.20 -4.65 19.41
C TYR A 140 -2.39 -4.17 20.24
N GLY A 141 -3.41 -5.01 20.47
CA GLY A 141 -4.73 -4.58 20.96
C GLY A 141 -5.54 -3.86 19.89
N GLU A 142 -6.81 -3.57 20.15
CA GLU A 142 -7.71 -2.93 19.16
C GLU A 142 -7.22 -1.53 18.74
N VAL A 143 -6.89 -0.68 19.71
CA VAL A 143 -6.36 0.66 19.44
C VAL A 143 -4.99 0.58 18.79
N GLY A 144 -4.13 -0.32 19.26
CA GLY A 144 -2.79 -0.48 18.70
C GLY A 144 -2.79 -1.02 17.28
N ALA A 145 -3.76 -1.85 16.90
CA ALA A 145 -3.92 -2.34 15.53
C ALA A 145 -4.19 -1.19 14.55
N ILE A 146 -5.11 -0.29 14.90
CA ILE A 146 -5.41 0.91 14.10
C ILE A 146 -4.16 1.81 14.03
N LEU A 147 -3.52 2.08 15.16
CA LEU A 147 -2.31 2.91 15.20
C LEU A 147 -1.17 2.31 14.37
N ALA A 148 -0.99 0.99 14.39
CA ALA A 148 0.03 0.31 13.59
C ALA A 148 -0.18 0.54 12.09
N ILE A 149 -1.44 0.45 11.61
CA ILE A 149 -1.78 0.74 10.20
C ILE A 149 -1.45 2.20 9.84
N PHE A 150 -1.80 3.15 10.71
CA PHE A 150 -1.49 4.56 10.46
C PHE A 150 0.01 4.84 10.49
N ILE A 151 0.75 4.24 11.43
CA ILE A 151 2.21 4.37 11.51
C ILE A 151 2.85 3.81 10.24
N ALA A 152 2.40 2.65 9.74
CA ALA A 152 2.85 2.11 8.47
C ALA A 152 2.56 3.08 7.30
N GLY A 153 1.37 3.70 7.28
CA GLY A 153 1.02 4.74 6.31
C GLY A 153 1.95 5.96 6.37
N VAL A 154 2.27 6.45 7.57
CA VAL A 154 3.21 7.56 7.77
C VAL A 154 4.62 7.18 7.30
N ILE A 155 5.10 5.99 7.66
CA ILE A 155 6.43 5.51 7.23
C ILE A 155 6.48 5.37 5.71
N ASN A 156 5.45 4.81 5.08
CA ASN A 156 5.33 4.76 3.62
C ASN A 156 5.32 6.15 2.99
N GLY A 157 4.55 7.07 3.57
CA GLY A 157 4.49 8.48 3.18
C GLY A 157 5.86 9.13 3.18
N PHE A 158 6.63 8.97 4.25
CA PHE A 158 7.99 9.50 4.34
C PHE A 158 8.98 8.80 3.41
N PHE A 159 9.03 7.47 3.43
CA PHE A 159 10.03 6.71 2.68
C PHE A 159 9.94 6.96 1.19
N TYR A 160 8.77 6.73 0.59
CA TYR A 160 8.57 6.98 -0.83
C TYR A 160 8.43 8.49 -1.12
N GLY A 161 8.03 9.31 -0.15
CA GLY A 161 8.10 10.77 -0.28
C GLY A 161 9.53 11.26 -0.47
N CYS A 162 10.50 10.73 0.27
CA CYS A 162 11.91 11.03 0.07
C CYS A 162 12.39 10.61 -1.33
N ILE A 163 11.90 9.48 -1.86
CA ILE A 163 12.15 9.10 -3.26
C ILE A 163 11.56 10.14 -4.22
N SER A 164 10.35 10.65 -3.96
CA SER A 164 9.77 11.75 -4.75
C SER A 164 10.69 12.97 -4.77
N LEU A 165 11.28 13.34 -3.63
CA LEU A 165 12.20 14.48 -3.53
C LEU A 165 13.48 14.26 -4.34
N LEU A 166 14.03 13.04 -4.32
CA LEU A 166 15.24 12.67 -5.08
C LEU A 166 14.99 12.65 -6.60
N LEU A 167 13.79 12.29 -7.03
CA LEU A 167 13.42 12.17 -8.45
C LEU A 167 12.92 13.48 -9.07
N ALA A 168 12.58 14.46 -8.24
CA ALA A 168 12.08 15.73 -8.70
C ALA A 168 13.23 16.55 -9.29
N ASN A 169 13.07 16.95 -10.55
CA ASN A 169 14.10 17.67 -11.30
C ASN A 169 14.14 19.19 -10.98
N LYS A 170 13.34 19.65 -10.01
CA LYS A 170 13.06 21.06 -9.78
C LYS A 170 13.48 21.46 -8.37
N TRP A 171 14.77 21.76 -8.19
CA TRP A 171 15.37 22.16 -6.90
C TRP A 171 15.07 23.62 -6.50
N ILE A 172 13.91 24.15 -6.88
CA ILE A 172 13.52 25.55 -6.63
C ILE A 172 12.11 25.58 -6.05
#